data_AF-A0A929UHZ1-F1
#
_entry.id   AF-A0A929UHZ1-F1
#
_cell.length_a   1.000
_cell.length_b   1.000
_cell.length_c   1.000
_cell.angle_alpha   90.00
_cell.angle_beta   90.00
_cell.angle_gamma   90.00
#
_symmetry.space_group_name_H-M   'P 1'
#
loop_
_entity.id
_entity.type
_entity.pdbx_description
1 polymer ?
#
loop_
_entity_poly.entity_id
_entity_poly.type
_entity_poly.pdbx_seq_one_letter_code
_entity_poly.pdbx_strand_id
1 'polypeptide(L)'
;MDKQIAEHHRIVAERLAVAKSQTDLEKLAHYHRTRVQEFQHERLVHLLVTFFFVGLFLAALAIFLATAAMDIVMNCLLGTLTLILFVLDIAYIRHYYQLENGIQRLYGFTVKIEEKCLKDEK
;
A
#
# COMPACT_ATOMS: atom_id res chain seq x y z
N MET A 1 -9.34 -1.30 -9.77
CA MET A 1 -8.15 -1.97 -9.22
C MET A 1 -8.18 -3.46 -9.53
N ASP A 2 -9.10 -4.24 -8.96
CA ASP A 2 -9.18 -5.70 -9.21
C ASP A 2 -9.39 -6.12 -10.69
N LYS A 3 -10.18 -5.37 -11.47
CA LYS A 3 -10.40 -5.67 -12.89
C LYS A 3 -9.13 -5.52 -13.75
N GLN A 4 -8.29 -4.52 -13.47
CA GLN A 4 -7.06 -4.27 -14.24
C GLN A 4 -5.99 -5.33 -13.97
N ILE A 5 -5.96 -5.90 -12.76
CA ILE A 5 -5.04 -6.99 -12.40
C ILE A 5 -5.43 -8.27 -13.14
N ALA A 6 -6.71 -8.62 -13.16
CA ALA A 6 -7.20 -9.79 -13.90
C ALA A 6 -6.96 -9.67 -15.42
N GLU A 7 -7.12 -8.47 -15.96
CA GLU A 7 -6.90 -8.17 -17.38
C GLU A 7 -5.41 -8.21 -17.76
N HIS A 8 -4.53 -7.71 -16.89
CA HIS A 8 -3.08 -7.83 -17.03
C HIS A 8 -2.63 -9.30 -17.04
N HIS A 9 -3.19 -10.14 -16.15
CA HIS A 9 -2.92 -11.57 -16.12
C HIS A 9 -3.33 -12.30 -17.40
N ARG A 10 -4.47 -11.94 -18.00
CA ARG A 10 -4.92 -12.59 -19.25
C ARG A 10 -3.97 -12.29 -20.40
N ILE A 11 -3.53 -11.04 -20.51
CA ILE A 11 -2.59 -10.60 -21.55
C ILE A 11 -1.20 -11.23 -21.33
N VAL A 12 -0.75 -11.32 -20.08
CA VAL A 12 0.54 -11.92 -19.75
C VAL A 12 0.56 -13.42 -19.99
N ALA A 13 -0.49 -14.15 -19.58
CA ALA A 13 -0.60 -15.60 -19.81
C ALA A 13 -0.72 -15.94 -21.32
N GLU A 14 -1.45 -15.13 -22.08
CA GLU A 14 -1.59 -15.29 -23.53
C GLU A 14 -0.26 -15.00 -24.25
N ARG A 15 0.51 -14.01 -23.79
CA ARG A 15 1.87 -13.75 -24.31
C ARG A 15 2.90 -14.78 -23.87
N LEU A 16 2.76 -15.36 -22.68
CA LEU A 16 3.62 -16.45 -22.18
C LEU A 16 3.43 -17.72 -23.01
N ALA A 17 2.20 -18.00 -23.46
CA ALA A 17 1.88 -19.12 -24.34
C ALA A 17 2.43 -18.96 -25.78
N VAL A 18 2.75 -17.72 -26.18
CA VAL A 18 3.26 -17.37 -27.52
C VAL A 18 4.79 -17.15 -27.50
N ALA A 19 5.38 -16.84 -26.35
CA ALA A 19 6.80 -16.54 -26.21
C ALA A 19 7.67 -17.79 -26.32
N LYS A 20 8.48 -17.88 -27.39
CA LYS A 20 9.43 -18.97 -27.67
C LYS A 20 10.90 -18.65 -27.30
N SER A 21 11.22 -17.45 -26.79
CA SER A 21 12.62 -17.01 -26.55
C SER A 21 12.87 -16.43 -25.15
N GLN A 22 14.06 -16.71 -24.58
CA GLN A 22 14.53 -16.24 -23.27
C GLN A 22 14.42 -14.71 -23.07
N THR A 23 14.56 -13.94 -24.14
CA THR A 23 14.52 -12.47 -24.12
C THR A 23 13.12 -11.88 -23.84
N ASP A 24 12.04 -12.60 -24.14
CA ASP A 24 10.68 -12.15 -23.78
C ASP A 24 10.36 -12.49 -22.31
N LEU A 25 10.96 -13.56 -21.78
CA LEU A 25 10.83 -13.95 -20.38
C LEU A 25 11.53 -12.93 -19.45
N GLU A 26 12.72 -12.44 -19.83
CA GLU A 26 13.43 -11.39 -19.09
C GLU A 26 12.66 -10.06 -19.09
N LYS A 27 12.06 -9.67 -20.22
CA LYS A 27 11.22 -8.46 -20.28
C LYS A 27 9.99 -8.56 -19.40
N LEU A 28 9.38 -9.73 -19.32
CA LEU A 28 8.21 -9.96 -18.48
C LEU A 28 8.58 -9.98 -16.99
N ALA A 29 9.71 -10.61 -16.62
CA ALA A 29 10.25 -10.58 -15.27
C ALA A 29 10.61 -9.15 -14.83
N HIS A 30 11.21 -8.36 -15.73
CA HIS A 30 11.50 -6.95 -15.48
C HIS A 30 10.21 -6.15 -15.27
N TYR A 31 9.17 -6.37 -16.08
CA TYR A 31 7.90 -5.68 -15.94
C TYR A 31 7.22 -5.98 -14.58
N HIS A 32 7.19 -7.25 -14.17
CA HIS A 32 6.69 -7.65 -12.86
C HIS A 32 7.49 -7.03 -11.71
N ARG A 33 8.82 -7.00 -11.83
CA ARG A 33 9.69 -6.42 -10.80
C ARG A 33 9.48 -4.92 -10.64
N THR A 34 9.36 -4.18 -11.75
CA THR A 34 9.07 -2.74 -11.71
C THR A 34 7.71 -2.47 -11.05
N ARG A 35 6.68 -3.23 -11.41
CA ARG A 35 5.34 -3.10 -10.80
C ARG A 35 5.36 -3.39 -9.30
N VAL A 36 6.03 -4.46 -8.86
CA VAL A 36 6.18 -4.78 -7.44
C VAL A 36 6.90 -3.67 -6.70
N GLN A 37 7.92 -3.07 -7.32
CA GLN A 37 8.70 -1.99 -6.73
C GLN A 37 7.89 -0.68 -6.60
N GLU A 38 7.04 -0.36 -7.58
CA GLU A 38 6.08 0.76 -7.48
C GLU A 38 5.13 0.57 -6.29
N PHE A 39 4.55 -0.62 -6.14
CA PHE A 39 3.67 -0.92 -5.00
C PHE A 39 4.39 -0.85 -3.64
N GLN A 40 5.64 -1.32 -3.57
CA GLN A 40 6.46 -1.18 -2.36
C GLN A 40 6.78 0.29 -2.04
N HIS A 41 7.05 1.10 -3.08
CA HIS A 41 7.33 2.52 -2.91
C HIS A 41 6.11 3.26 -2.35
N GLU A 42 4.91 2.99 -2.89
CA GLU A 42 3.67 3.56 -2.36
C GLU A 42 3.43 3.17 -0.91
N ARG A 43 3.71 1.90 -0.52
CA ARG A 43 3.57 1.46 0.88
C ARG A 43 4.53 2.18 1.81
N LEU A 44 5.78 2.38 1.38
CA LEU A 44 6.80 3.05 2.18
C LEU A 44 6.47 4.53 2.38
N VAL A 45 6.03 5.21 1.30
CA VAL A 45 5.59 6.61 1.39
C VAL A 45 4.37 6.73 2.30
N HIS A 46 3.37 5.84 2.19
CA HIS A 46 2.22 5.86 3.09
C HIS A 46 2.57 5.63 4.54
N LEU A 47 3.48 4.69 4.82
CA LEU A 47 3.95 4.45 6.19
C LEU A 47 4.66 5.70 6.74
N LEU A 48 5.52 6.33 5.95
CA LEU A 48 6.24 7.55 6.35
C LEU A 48 5.26 8.70 6.64
N VAL A 49 4.29 8.92 5.75
CA VAL A 49 3.29 9.98 5.91
C VAL A 49 2.39 9.70 7.12
N THR A 50 1.94 8.45 7.31
CA THR A 50 1.15 8.06 8.49
C THR A 50 1.92 8.28 9.78
N PHE A 51 3.21 7.93 9.81
CA PHE A 51 4.06 8.15 10.98
C PHE A 51 4.21 9.64 11.32
N PHE A 52 4.32 10.49 10.29
CA PHE A 52 4.36 11.94 10.47
C PHE A 52 3.05 12.49 11.07
N PHE A 53 1.89 12.08 10.55
CA PHE A 53 0.58 12.51 11.07
C PHE A 53 0.32 12.02 12.49
N VAL A 54 0.67 10.76 12.81
CA VAL A 54 0.60 10.23 14.18
C VAL A 54 1.48 11.07 15.12
N GLY A 55 2.68 11.47 14.69
CA GLY A 55 3.54 12.37 15.45
C GLY A 55 2.90 13.74 15.70
N LEU A 56 2.27 14.33 14.68
CA LEU A 56 1.54 15.59 14.81
C LEU A 56 0.33 15.45 15.75
N PHE A 57 -0.42 14.35 15.65
CA PHE A 57 -1.54 14.05 16.54
C PHE A 57 -1.08 13.96 18.00
N LEU A 58 0.01 13.23 18.28
CA LEU A 58 0.57 13.12 19.63
C LEU A 58 1.04 14.47 20.18
N ALA A 59 1.69 15.29 19.35
CA ALA A 59 2.09 16.64 19.74
C ALA A 59 0.88 17.53 20.04
N ALA A 60 -0.13 17.53 19.18
CA ALA A 60 -1.37 18.29 19.38
C ALA A 60 -2.12 17.83 20.65
N LEU A 61 -2.19 16.52 20.87
CA LEU A 61 -2.79 15.93 22.07
C LEU A 61 -2.04 16.32 23.35
N ALA A 62 -0.71 16.30 23.32
CA ALA A 62 0.12 16.69 24.46
C ALA A 62 -0.08 18.17 24.83
N ILE A 63 -0.13 19.06 23.83
CA ILE A 63 -0.40 20.48 24.06
C ILE A 63 -1.81 20.67 24.60
N PHE A 64 -2.81 19.98 24.04
CA PHE A 64 -4.20 20.03 24.51
C PHE A 64 -4.34 19.62 25.97
N LEU A 65 -3.68 18.55 26.38
CA LEU A 65 -3.64 18.10 27.78
C LEU A 65 -2.94 19.11 28.70
N ALA A 66 -1.85 19.72 28.24
CA ALA A 66 -1.10 20.71 29.02
C ALA A 66 -1.84 22.03 29.19
N THR A 67 -2.61 22.47 28.18
CA THR A 67 -3.34 23.74 28.22
C THR A 67 -4.77 23.60 28.72
N ALA A 68 -5.24 22.39 29.03
CA ALA A 68 -6.63 22.07 29.38
C ALA A 68 -7.25 22.98 30.47
N ALA A 69 -6.45 23.53 31.38
CA ALA A 69 -6.89 24.38 32.48
C ALA A 69 -6.75 25.89 32.24
N MET A 70 -6.17 26.33 31.11
CA MET A 70 -5.83 27.74 30.89
C MET A 70 -6.91 28.54 30.15
N ASP A 71 -7.32 28.12 28.95
CA ASP A 71 -8.23 28.89 28.10
C ASP A 71 -9.20 27.96 27.34
N ILE A 72 -10.50 28.13 27.57
CA ILE A 72 -11.57 27.31 26.99
C ILE A 72 -11.63 27.46 25.47
N VAL A 73 -11.43 28.67 24.93
CA VAL A 73 -11.54 28.92 23.47
C VAL A 73 -10.38 28.26 22.73
N MET A 74 -9.17 28.43 23.26
CA MET A 74 -7.94 27.84 22.72
C MET A 74 -8.01 26.31 22.77
N ASN A 75 -8.45 25.72 23.89
CA ASN A 75 -8.65 24.29 24.02
C ASN A 75 -9.72 23.73 23.07
N CYS A 76 -10.83 24.46 22.84
CA CYS A 76 -11.86 24.00 21.91
C CYS A 76 -11.33 23.94 20.47
N LEU A 77 -10.52 24.92 20.08
CA LEU A 77 -9.84 24.94 18.78
C LEU A 77 -8.84 23.78 18.65
N LEU A 78 -8.01 23.57 19.68
CA LEU A 78 -7.01 22.50 19.70
C LEU A 78 -7.65 21.11 19.72
N GLY A 79 -8.74 20.94 20.47
CA GLY A 79 -9.52 19.70 20.50
C GLY A 79 -10.13 19.38 19.13
N THR A 80 -10.63 20.39 18.42
CA THR A 80 -11.14 20.23 17.04
C THR A 80 -10.01 19.81 16.09
N LEU A 81 -8.84 20.45 16.18
CA LEU A 81 -7.67 20.08 15.37
C LEU A 81 -7.24 18.63 15.63
N THR A 82 -7.13 18.24 16.90
CA THR A 82 -6.78 16.87 17.31
C THR A 82 -7.78 15.85 16.80
N LEU A 83 -9.09 16.16 16.81
CA LEU A 83 -10.13 15.30 16.25
C LEU A 83 -9.99 15.13 14.73
N ILE A 84 -9.71 16.22 14.00
CA ILE A 84 -9.49 16.17 12.55
C ILE A 84 -8.27 15.29 12.23
N LEU A 85 -7.16 15.47 12.95
CA LEU A 85 -5.96 14.64 12.81
C LEU A 85 -6.26 13.16 13.09
N PHE A 86 -7.04 12.87 14.13
CA PHE A 86 -7.44 11.51 14.47
C PHE A 86 -8.25 10.82 13.36
N VAL A 87 -9.24 11.52 12.79
CA VAL A 87 -10.04 10.99 11.67
C VAL A 87 -9.16 10.76 10.44
N LEU A 88 -8.23 11.68 10.18
CA LEU A 88 -7.28 11.57 9.08
C LEU A 88 -6.38 10.35 9.24
N ASP A 89 -5.84 10.11 10.44
CA ASP A 89 -5.02 8.94 10.75
C ASP A 89 -5.79 7.63 10.50
N ILE A 90 -7.05 7.53 10.93
CA ILE A 90 -7.88 6.34 10.67
C ILE A 90 -8.06 6.12 9.15
N ALA A 91 -8.33 7.19 8.39
CA ALA A 91 -8.47 7.09 6.95
C ALA A 91 -7.16 6.64 6.27
N TYR A 92 -6.02 7.14 6.74
CA TYR A 92 -4.69 6.76 6.26
C TYR A 92 -4.37 5.30 6.58
N ILE A 93 -4.62 4.84 7.81
CA ILE A 93 -4.45 3.43 8.21
C ILE A 93 -5.31 2.53 7.33
N ARG A 94 -6.58 2.89 7.08
CA ARG A 94 -7.45 2.13 6.18
C ARG A 94 -6.87 2.06 4.76
N HIS A 95 -6.36 3.17 4.24
CA HIS A 95 -5.75 3.21 2.92
C HIS A 95 -4.50 2.33 2.84
N TYR A 96 -3.67 2.32 3.90
CA TYR A 96 -2.53 1.42 4.03
C TYR A 96 -2.95 -0.06 3.94
N TYR A 97 -3.99 -0.48 4.68
CA TYR A 97 -4.48 -1.86 4.63
C TYR A 97 -5.03 -2.27 3.25
N GLN A 98 -5.66 -1.34 2.51
CA GLN A 98 -6.07 -1.62 1.13
C GLN A 98 -4.88 -1.87 0.21
N LEU A 99 -3.81 -1.10 0.37
CA LEU A 99 -2.61 -1.24 -0.42
C LEU A 99 -1.86 -2.54 -0.10
N GLU A 100 -1.72 -2.89 1.18
CA GLU A 100 -1.08 -4.13 1.62
C GLU A 100 -1.83 -5.38 1.14
N ASN A 101 -3.17 -5.39 1.22
CA ASN A 101 -3.99 -6.47 0.66
C ASN A 101 -3.81 -6.63 -0.85
N GLY A 102 -3.58 -5.54 -1.58
CA GLY A 102 -3.25 -5.57 -3.02
C GLY A 102 -1.93 -6.29 -3.29
N ILE A 103 -0.90 -5.99 -2.49
CA ILE A 103 0.44 -6.62 -2.60
C ILE A 103 0.38 -8.10 -2.22
N GLN A 104 -0.31 -8.47 -1.14
CA GLN A 104 -0.46 -9.87 -0.73
C GLN A 104 -1.16 -10.72 -1.78
N ARG A 105 -2.18 -10.18 -2.45
CA ARG A 105 -2.80 -10.85 -3.60
C ARG A 105 -1.79 -11.09 -4.71
N LEU A 106 -0.99 -10.09 -5.06
CA LEU A 106 0.01 -10.20 -6.12
C LEU A 106 1.05 -11.29 -5.81
N TYR A 107 1.57 -11.34 -4.58
CA TYR A 107 2.50 -12.39 -4.14
C TYR A 107 1.87 -13.79 -4.17
N GLY A 108 0.64 -13.93 -3.69
CA GLY A 108 -0.07 -15.21 -3.70
C GLY A 108 -0.30 -15.76 -5.10
N PHE A 109 -0.40 -14.89 -6.12
CA PHE A 109 -0.47 -15.30 -7.52
C PHE A 109 0.90 -15.68 -8.10
N THR A 110 1.97 -14.97 -7.76
CA THR A 110 3.33 -15.33 -8.19
C THR A 110 3.72 -16.73 -7.72
N VAL A 111 3.48 -17.06 -6.45
CA VAL A 111 3.77 -18.40 -5.89
C VAL A 111 2.95 -19.48 -6.59
N LYS A 112 1.69 -19.23 -6.92
CA LYS A 112 0.84 -20.19 -7.66
C LYS A 112 1.30 -20.43 -9.10
N ILE A 113 1.87 -19.41 -9.75
CA ILE A 113 2.43 -19.55 -11.10
C ILE A 113 3.72 -20.39 -11.03
N GLU A 114 4.56 -20.13 -10.03
CA GLU A 114 5.82 -20.84 -9.81
C GLU A 114 5.58 -22.31 -9.44
N GLU A 115 4.61 -22.61 -8.57
CA GLU A 115 4.19 -23.99 -8.26
C GLU A 115 3.66 -24.76 -9.48
N LYS A 116 2.96 -24.08 -10.40
CA LYS A 116 2.48 -24.73 -11.63
C LYS A 116 3.62 -25.00 -12.61
N CYS A 117 4.55 -24.07 -12.79
CA CYS A 117 5.75 -24.30 -13.60
C CYS A 117 6.58 -25.47 -13.08
N LEU A 118 6.72 -25.61 -11.76
CA LEU A 118 7.47 -26.71 -11.14
C LEU A 118 6.75 -28.07 -11.21
N LYS A 119 5.43 -28.10 -11.38
CA LYS A 119 4.65 -29.33 -11.55
C LYS A 119 4.59 -29.84 -12.98
N ASP A 120 4.67 -28.96 -13.97
CA ASP A 120 4.73 -29.36 -15.39
C ASP A 120 6.12 -29.88 -15.80
N GLU A 121 7.15 -29.71 -14.96
CA GLU A 121 8.51 -30.21 -15.19
C GLU A 121 8.77 -31.62 -14.64
N LYS A 122 7.76 -32.27 -14.02
CA LYS A 122 7.81 -33.65 -13.50
C LYS A 122 6.83 -34.57 -14.21
#